data_AF-F5XJW5-F1
#
_entry.id   AF-F5XJW5-F1
#
_cell.length_a   1.000
_cell.length_b   1.000
_cell.length_c   1.000
_cell.angle_alpha   90.00
_cell.angle_beta   90.00
_cell.angle_gamma   90.00
#
_symmetry.space_group_name_H-M   'P 1'
#
loop_
_entity.id
_entity.type
_entity.pdbx_description
1 polymer ?
#
loop_
_entity_poly.entity_id
_entity_poly.type
_entity_poly.pdbx_seq_one_letter_code
_entity_poly.pdbx_strand_id
1 'polypeptide(L)'
;MSDIEAARALLVDGFGRIRESVADLTTGLTDETAWWRPDEGANSIAWLLWHLIRVEDDHISDLAGAPQSWPQFRDEAGLPLEPDDTGYGHTAEQVAAVRVSADLLDRYHAAVHLAVLDYLGALTEAELQRIVDHRWDPPVTAAVRLVSVLDDCARHVGQAEYVRGLADRRNKAWTDPEAAQR
;
A
#
# COMPACT_ATOMS: atom_id res chain seq x y z
N MET A 1 29.37 9.84 4.96
CA MET A 1 27.94 9.87 4.65
C MET A 1 27.40 11.15 5.25
N SER A 2 26.87 12.06 4.45
CA SER A 2 26.15 13.25 4.95
C SER A 2 24.81 12.85 5.57
N ASP A 3 24.19 13.75 6.34
CA ASP A 3 22.89 13.49 6.96
C ASP A 3 21.82 13.19 5.92
N ILE A 4 21.85 13.89 4.77
CA ILE A 4 20.93 13.63 3.67
C ILE A 4 21.20 12.28 2.98
N GLU A 5 22.46 11.85 2.83
CA GLU A 5 22.78 10.51 2.31
C GLU A 5 22.28 9.42 3.26
N ALA A 6 22.41 9.63 4.57
CA ALA A 6 21.91 8.71 5.58
C ALA A 6 20.37 8.62 5.55
N ALA A 7 19.69 9.76 5.47
CA ALA A 7 18.23 9.83 5.39
C ALA A 7 17.70 9.12 4.13
N ARG A 8 18.32 9.37 2.97
CA ARG A 8 17.99 8.66 1.72
C ARG A 8 18.16 7.16 1.85
N ALA A 9 19.29 6.70 2.40
CA ALA A 9 19.56 5.27 2.57
C ALA A 9 18.51 4.59 3.47
N LEU A 10 18.13 5.23 4.58
CA LEU A 10 17.10 4.71 5.48
C LEU A 10 15.72 4.66 4.82
N LEU A 11 15.33 5.70 4.08
CA LEU A 11 14.05 5.74 3.38
C LEU A 11 13.99 4.71 2.24
N VAL A 12 15.07 4.59 1.47
CA VAL A 12 15.17 3.59 0.39
C VAL A 12 15.06 2.17 0.96
N ASP A 13 15.75 1.85 2.06
CA ASP A 13 15.60 0.55 2.73
C ASP A 13 14.17 0.34 3.25
N GLY A 14 13.58 1.36 3.88
CA GLY A 14 12.21 1.31 4.39
C GLY A 14 11.18 0.99 3.31
N PHE A 15 11.14 1.78 2.24
CA PHE A 15 10.24 1.54 1.11
C PHE A 15 10.59 0.27 0.33
N GLY A 16 11.87 -0.11 0.28
CA GLY A 16 12.31 -1.39 -0.28
C GLY A 16 11.68 -2.59 0.43
N ARG A 17 11.62 -2.57 1.77
CA ARG A 17 10.94 -3.61 2.55
C ARG A 17 9.44 -3.68 2.27
N ILE A 18 8.78 -2.52 2.08
CA ILE A 18 7.37 -2.51 1.67
C ILE A 18 7.22 -3.21 0.31
N ARG A 19 8.09 -2.89 -0.66
CA ARG A 19 8.07 -3.53 -1.98
C ARG A 19 8.26 -5.04 -1.91
N GLU A 20 9.22 -5.50 -1.12
CA GLU A 20 9.47 -6.94 -0.87
C GLU A 20 8.23 -7.60 -0.26
N SER A 21 7.67 -7.03 0.81
CA SER A 21 6.48 -7.59 1.46
C SER A 21 5.26 -7.64 0.54
N VAL A 22 5.03 -6.61 -0.27
CA VAL A 22 3.93 -6.63 -1.25
C VAL A 22 4.15 -7.74 -2.29
N ALA A 23 5.36 -7.88 -2.83
CA ALA A 23 5.69 -8.96 -3.78
C ALA A 23 5.46 -10.36 -3.18
N ASP A 24 5.85 -10.56 -1.93
CA ASP A 24 5.66 -11.81 -1.21
C ASP A 24 4.17 -12.08 -0.95
N LEU A 25 3.41 -11.03 -0.57
CA LEU A 25 1.97 -11.10 -0.36
C LEU A 25 1.21 -11.46 -1.64
N THR A 26 1.61 -10.93 -2.79
CA THR A 26 0.98 -11.21 -4.10
C THR A 26 1.40 -12.56 -4.68
N THR A 27 2.57 -13.10 -4.28
CA THR A 27 3.05 -14.38 -4.79
C THR A 27 2.14 -15.54 -4.38
N GLY A 28 1.55 -16.20 -5.40
CA GLY A 28 0.64 -17.33 -5.22
C GLY A 28 -0.71 -16.96 -4.59
N LEU A 29 -1.04 -15.68 -4.48
CA LEU A 29 -2.30 -15.22 -3.92
C LEU A 29 -3.43 -15.40 -4.94
N THR A 30 -4.36 -16.29 -4.65
CA THR A 30 -5.55 -16.51 -5.50
C THR A 30 -6.58 -15.41 -5.27
N ASP A 31 -7.39 -15.10 -6.28
CA ASP A 31 -8.50 -14.14 -6.16
C ASP A 31 -9.46 -14.50 -5.01
N GLU A 32 -9.74 -15.79 -4.81
CA GLU A 32 -10.55 -16.26 -3.67
C GLU A 32 -9.96 -15.82 -2.32
N THR A 33 -8.64 -15.97 -2.15
CA THR A 33 -7.94 -15.60 -0.92
C THR A 33 -7.79 -14.09 -0.83
N ALA A 34 -7.47 -13.42 -1.95
CA ALA A 34 -7.26 -11.99 -2.02
C ALA A 34 -8.52 -11.20 -1.64
N TRP A 35 -9.69 -11.67 -2.09
CA TRP A 35 -10.98 -10.99 -1.87
C TRP A 35 -11.72 -11.48 -0.63
N TRP A 36 -11.20 -12.50 0.05
CA TRP A 36 -11.79 -13.00 1.29
C TRP A 36 -11.70 -11.95 2.40
N ARG A 37 -12.77 -11.90 3.21
CA ARG A 37 -12.89 -11.00 4.36
C ARG A 37 -13.16 -11.84 5.61
N PRO A 38 -12.43 -11.65 6.72
CA PRO A 38 -12.67 -12.36 7.98
C PRO A 38 -14.10 -12.20 8.50
N ASP A 39 -14.69 -11.02 8.32
CA ASP A 39 -16.09 -10.71 8.59
C ASP A 39 -16.57 -9.58 7.63
N GLU A 40 -17.87 -9.26 7.67
CA GLU A 40 -18.50 -8.28 6.77
C GLU A 40 -18.02 -6.84 6.98
N GLY A 41 -17.34 -6.52 8.07
CA GLY A 41 -16.72 -5.21 8.34
C GLY A 41 -15.21 -5.19 8.09
N ALA A 42 -14.54 -6.34 8.00
CA ALA A 42 -13.10 -6.44 7.84
C ALA A 42 -12.60 -6.09 6.43
N ASN A 43 -11.35 -5.64 6.30
CA ASN A 43 -10.73 -5.44 5.00
C ASN A 43 -10.25 -6.76 4.39
N SER A 44 -10.31 -6.85 3.05
CA SER A 44 -9.69 -7.95 2.29
C SER A 44 -8.21 -7.66 2.03
N ILE A 45 -7.44 -8.69 1.67
CA ILE A 45 -6.02 -8.51 1.28
C ILE A 45 -5.92 -7.61 0.05
N ALA A 46 -6.78 -7.83 -0.95
CA ALA A 46 -6.81 -7.01 -2.16
C ALA A 46 -7.11 -5.54 -1.86
N TRP A 47 -8.04 -5.25 -0.95
CA TRP A 47 -8.31 -3.88 -0.54
C TRP A 47 -7.13 -3.27 0.21
N LEU A 48 -6.51 -4.00 1.14
CA LEU A 48 -5.36 -3.51 1.93
C LEU A 48 -4.18 -3.16 1.03
N LEU A 49 -3.85 -4.05 0.09
CA LEU A 49 -2.79 -3.81 -0.89
C LEU A 49 -3.16 -2.68 -1.85
N TRP A 50 -4.38 -2.65 -2.39
CA TRP A 50 -4.80 -1.55 -3.26
C TRP A 50 -4.73 -0.20 -2.53
N HIS A 51 -5.26 -0.12 -1.32
CA HIS A 51 -5.29 1.09 -0.50
C HIS A 51 -3.89 1.61 -0.21
N LEU A 52 -2.98 0.75 0.28
CA LEU A 52 -1.62 1.18 0.59
C LEU A 52 -0.89 1.69 -0.65
N ILE A 53 -1.05 1.02 -1.80
CA ILE A 53 -0.39 1.43 -3.04
C ILE A 53 -0.99 2.77 -3.53
N ARG A 54 -2.31 2.95 -3.43
CA ARG A 54 -2.97 4.22 -3.77
C ARG A 54 -2.50 5.37 -2.89
N VAL A 55 -2.38 5.16 -1.58
CA VAL A 55 -1.89 6.17 -0.64
C VAL A 55 -0.43 6.53 -0.93
N GLU A 56 0.43 5.53 -1.18
CA GLU A 56 1.83 5.73 -1.55
C GLU A 56 1.95 6.52 -2.86
N ASP A 57 1.23 6.11 -3.91
CA ASP A 57 1.23 6.77 -5.22
C ASP A 57 0.74 8.23 -5.13
N ASP A 58 -0.39 8.45 -4.47
CA ASP A 58 -1.00 9.78 -4.33
C ASP A 58 -0.06 10.76 -3.63
N HIS A 59 0.45 10.38 -2.46
CA HIS A 59 1.24 11.29 -1.63
C HIS A 59 2.66 11.49 -2.16
N ILE A 60 3.29 10.46 -2.73
CA ILE A 60 4.63 10.58 -3.31
C ILE A 60 4.57 11.41 -4.59
N SER A 61 3.54 11.22 -5.42
CA SER A 61 3.34 12.02 -6.63
C SER A 61 3.08 13.49 -6.31
N ASP A 62 2.26 13.78 -5.29
CA ASP A 62 2.04 15.15 -4.77
C ASP A 62 3.35 15.78 -4.28
N LEU A 63 4.16 15.04 -3.51
CA LEU A 63 5.48 15.50 -3.07
C LEU A 63 6.39 15.80 -4.27
N ALA A 64 6.42 14.92 -5.26
CA ALA A 64 7.27 15.06 -6.45
C ALA A 64 6.77 16.11 -7.46
N GLY A 65 5.51 16.57 -7.33
CA GLY A 65 4.85 17.38 -8.36
C GLY A 65 4.71 16.62 -9.69
N ALA A 66 4.55 15.30 -9.62
CA ALA A 66 4.50 14.40 -10.77
C ALA A 66 3.10 13.76 -10.91
N PRO A 67 2.73 13.24 -12.09
CA PRO A 67 1.52 12.45 -12.24
C PRO A 67 1.60 11.11 -11.49
N GLN A 68 0.47 10.67 -10.93
CA GLN A 68 0.31 9.33 -10.35
C GLN A 68 0.51 8.22 -11.37
N SER A 69 0.94 7.04 -10.91
CA SER A 69 1.02 5.83 -11.74
C SER A 69 -0.35 5.20 -12.00
N TRP A 70 -1.30 5.38 -11.07
CA TRP A 70 -2.64 4.79 -11.09
C TRP A 70 -3.40 4.85 -12.42
N PRO A 71 -3.40 5.96 -13.19
CA PRO A 71 -4.15 6.03 -14.45
C PRO A 71 -3.78 4.95 -15.47
N GLN A 72 -2.59 4.37 -15.39
CA GLN A 72 -2.13 3.29 -16.27
C GLN A 72 -2.77 1.92 -15.92
N PHE A 73 -3.23 1.76 -14.68
CA PHE A 73 -3.76 0.51 -14.12
C PHE A 73 -5.27 0.55 -13.88
N ARG A 74 -5.85 1.75 -13.75
CA ARG A 74 -7.25 1.96 -13.37
C ARG A 74 -8.25 1.22 -14.26
N ASP A 75 -8.07 1.30 -15.58
CA ASP A 75 -9.01 0.69 -16.52
C ASP A 75 -8.98 -0.85 -16.45
N GLU A 76 -7.79 -1.43 -16.19
CA GLU A 76 -7.63 -2.87 -15.96
C GLU A 76 -8.22 -3.29 -14.59
N ALA A 77 -8.06 -2.43 -13.56
CA ALA A 77 -8.59 -2.67 -12.23
C ALA A 77 -10.12 -2.68 -12.19
N GLY A 78 -10.78 -1.92 -13.08
CA GLY A 78 -12.23 -1.97 -13.27
C GLY A 78 -13.06 -1.65 -12.03
N LEU A 79 -12.51 -0.86 -11.10
CA LEU A 79 -13.16 -0.56 -9.83
C LEU A 79 -14.30 0.45 -10.02
N PRO A 80 -15.49 0.22 -9.42
CA PRO A 80 -16.61 1.16 -9.46
C PRO A 80 -16.44 2.26 -8.41
N LEU A 81 -15.28 2.93 -8.42
CA LEU A 81 -14.88 3.98 -7.51
C LEU A 81 -14.51 5.25 -8.28
N GLU A 82 -14.38 6.37 -7.58
CA GLU A 82 -13.92 7.60 -8.21
C GLU A 82 -12.48 7.46 -8.72
N PRO A 83 -12.11 8.16 -9.81
CA PRO A 83 -10.78 8.07 -10.42
C PRO A 83 -9.60 8.21 -9.47
N ASP A 84 -9.72 9.15 -8.51
CA ASP A 84 -8.65 9.51 -7.58
C ASP A 84 -8.84 8.86 -6.20
N ASP A 85 -9.80 7.94 -6.06
CA ASP A 85 -10.10 7.26 -4.80
C ASP A 85 -8.86 6.51 -4.27
N THR A 86 -8.62 6.66 -2.97
CA THR A 86 -7.53 5.98 -2.26
C THR A 86 -8.01 4.90 -1.33
N GLY A 87 -9.30 4.80 -1.02
CA GLY A 87 -9.83 3.93 0.02
C GLY A 87 -10.14 4.61 1.34
N TYR A 88 -9.63 5.83 1.56
CA TYR A 88 -9.79 6.50 2.84
C TYR A 88 -11.27 6.76 3.17
N GLY A 89 -11.74 6.22 4.30
CA GLY A 89 -13.13 6.38 4.75
C GLY A 89 -14.14 5.46 4.06
N HIS A 90 -13.69 4.43 3.34
CA HIS A 90 -14.58 3.46 2.70
C HIS A 90 -15.56 2.79 3.68
N THR A 91 -16.80 2.60 3.23
CA THR A 91 -17.76 1.70 3.89
C THR A 91 -17.42 0.23 3.62
N ALA A 92 -18.06 -0.68 4.36
CA ALA A 92 -17.93 -2.13 4.14
C ALA A 92 -18.30 -2.55 2.71
N GLU A 93 -19.31 -1.92 2.10
CA GLU A 93 -19.71 -2.16 0.71
C GLU A 93 -18.64 -1.70 -0.28
N GLN A 94 -18.03 -0.53 -0.05
CA GLN A 94 -16.94 -0.02 -0.88
C GLN A 94 -15.68 -0.89 -0.75
N VAL A 95 -15.36 -1.37 0.45
CA VAL A 95 -14.29 -2.36 0.67
C VAL A 95 -14.57 -3.63 -0.13
N ALA A 96 -15.79 -4.15 -0.07
CA ALA A 96 -16.19 -5.37 -0.79
C ALA A 96 -16.17 -5.23 -2.32
N ALA A 97 -16.26 -4.00 -2.84
CA ALA A 97 -16.19 -3.70 -4.26
C ALA A 97 -14.75 -3.74 -4.82
N VAL A 98 -13.72 -3.65 -3.97
CA VAL A 98 -12.33 -3.71 -4.41
C VAL A 98 -11.91 -5.16 -4.69
N ARG A 99 -12.03 -5.55 -5.95
CA ARG A 99 -11.70 -6.89 -6.48
C ARG A 99 -10.63 -6.78 -7.57
N VAL A 100 -9.41 -6.57 -7.13
CA VAL A 100 -8.22 -6.45 -7.99
C VAL A 100 -7.40 -7.73 -7.92
N SER A 101 -6.78 -8.14 -9.02
CA SER A 101 -5.93 -9.33 -9.07
C SER A 101 -4.57 -9.07 -8.41
N ALA A 102 -3.96 -10.12 -7.86
CA ALA A 102 -2.63 -10.03 -7.26
C ALA A 102 -1.55 -9.56 -8.26
N ASP A 103 -1.64 -9.98 -9.52
CA ASP A 103 -0.72 -9.55 -10.59
C ASP A 103 -0.79 -8.04 -10.84
N LEU A 104 -2.00 -7.48 -10.93
CA LEU A 104 -2.18 -6.06 -11.14
C LEU A 104 -1.62 -5.26 -9.95
N LEU A 105 -1.88 -5.72 -8.73
CA LEU A 105 -1.34 -5.10 -7.51
C LEU A 105 0.19 -5.10 -7.50
N ASP A 106 0.83 -6.21 -7.85
CA ASP A 106 2.29 -6.28 -7.90
C ASP A 106 2.89 -5.34 -8.96
N ARG A 107 2.35 -5.35 -10.18
CA ARG A 107 2.80 -4.45 -11.26
C ARG A 107 2.57 -2.99 -10.92
N TYR A 108 1.43 -2.67 -10.31
CA TYR A 108 1.11 -1.32 -9.90
C TYR A 108 2.07 -0.86 -8.79
N HIS A 109 2.30 -1.67 -7.76
CA HIS A 109 3.24 -1.32 -6.70
C HIS A 109 4.68 -1.20 -7.22
N ALA A 110 5.09 -2.05 -8.17
CA ALA A 110 6.40 -1.93 -8.80
C ALA A 110 6.58 -0.58 -9.52
N ALA A 111 5.54 -0.09 -10.21
CA ALA A 111 5.59 1.23 -10.85
C ALA A 111 5.67 2.37 -9.83
N VAL A 112 4.87 2.31 -8.76
CA VAL A 112 4.89 3.29 -7.65
C VAL A 112 6.25 3.28 -6.96
N HIS A 113 6.83 2.10 -6.71
CA HIS A 113 8.13 1.98 -6.07
C HIS A 113 9.25 2.60 -6.90
N LEU A 114 9.20 2.51 -8.23
CA LEU A 114 10.16 3.22 -9.09
C LEU A 114 10.04 4.74 -8.94
N ALA A 115 8.80 5.28 -8.90
CA ALA A 115 8.58 6.71 -8.66
C ALA A 115 9.06 7.15 -7.28
N VAL A 116 8.91 6.31 -6.26
CA VAL A 116 9.49 6.52 -4.92
C VAL A 116 11.01 6.61 -5.00
N LEU A 117 11.68 5.64 -5.62
CA LEU A 117 13.14 5.65 -5.75
C LEU A 117 13.65 6.88 -6.49
N ASP A 118 12.96 7.31 -7.54
CA ASP A 118 13.29 8.54 -8.28
C ASP A 118 13.18 9.79 -7.39
N TYR A 119 12.08 9.93 -6.64
CA TYR A 119 11.90 11.05 -5.70
C TYR A 119 12.95 11.03 -4.58
N LEU A 120 13.20 9.85 -3.98
CA LEU A 120 14.19 9.70 -2.91
C LEU A 120 15.62 9.96 -3.40
N GLY A 121 15.95 9.63 -4.65
CA GLY A 121 17.24 9.91 -5.25
C GLY A 121 17.55 11.41 -5.37
N ALA A 122 16.51 12.24 -5.54
CA ALA A 122 16.60 13.69 -5.67
C ALA A 122 16.48 14.45 -4.34
N LEU A 123 16.14 13.79 -3.23
CA LEU A 123 15.85 14.42 -1.92
C LEU A 123 16.96 15.35 -1.42
N THR A 124 16.64 16.59 -1.07
CA THR A 124 17.59 17.52 -0.44
C THR A 124 17.19 17.83 1.00
N GLU A 125 18.10 18.40 1.79
CA GLU A 125 17.76 18.88 3.15
C GLU A 125 16.64 19.93 3.11
N ALA A 126 16.68 20.83 2.12
CA ALA A 126 15.65 21.87 1.94
C ALA A 126 14.29 21.25 1.60
N GLU A 127 14.30 20.19 0.79
CA GLU A 127 13.09 19.45 0.44
C GLU A 127 12.44 18.80 1.67
N LEU A 128 13.23 18.18 2.55
CA LEU A 128 12.72 17.60 3.80
C LEU A 128 12.03 18.63 4.71
N GLN A 129 12.41 19.90 4.63
CA GLN A 129 11.82 21.00 5.41
C GLN A 129 10.65 21.70 4.71
N ARG A 130 10.38 21.40 3.44
CA ARG A 130 9.28 22.00 2.70
C ARG A 130 7.96 21.67 3.37
N ILE A 131 7.15 22.70 3.67
CA ILE A 131 5.80 22.52 4.19
C ILE A 131 4.89 22.08 3.04
N VAL A 132 4.16 20.99 3.26
CA VAL A 132 3.28 20.36 2.27
C VAL A 132 1.82 20.34 2.70
N ASP A 133 1.53 20.56 4.00
CA ASP A 133 0.17 20.73 4.49
C ASP A 133 0.12 21.74 5.64
N HIS A 134 -0.56 22.86 5.40
CA HIS A 134 -0.77 23.93 6.38
C HIS A 134 -2.00 23.71 7.29
N ARG A 135 -2.76 22.63 7.09
CA ARG A 135 -3.99 22.34 7.85
C ARG A 135 -3.73 21.72 9.23
N TRP A 136 -2.48 21.41 9.57
CA TRP A 136 -2.06 20.80 10.83
C TRP A 136 -1.19 21.75 11.66
N ASP A 137 -1.13 21.51 12.98
CA ASP A 137 -0.27 22.25 13.91
C ASP A 137 0.58 21.26 14.76
N PRO A 138 1.92 21.19 14.55
CA PRO A 138 2.68 21.94 13.55
C PRO A 138 2.33 21.53 12.10
N PRO A 139 2.59 22.40 11.10
CA PRO A 139 2.39 22.06 9.69
C PRO A 139 3.18 20.82 9.26
N VAL A 140 2.61 20.04 8.34
CA VAL A 140 3.26 18.83 7.83
C VAL A 140 4.36 19.21 6.85
N THR A 141 5.58 18.73 7.09
CA THR A 141 6.70 18.84 6.15
C THR A 141 6.78 17.61 5.24
N ALA A 142 7.54 17.69 4.15
CA ALA A 142 7.82 16.53 3.30
C ALA A 142 8.43 15.37 4.09
N ALA A 143 9.33 15.65 5.04
CA ALA A 143 9.89 14.61 5.92
C ALA A 143 8.81 13.89 6.74
N VAL A 144 7.88 14.64 7.35
CA VAL A 144 6.76 14.06 8.12
C VAL A 144 5.84 13.27 7.19
N ARG A 145 5.56 13.78 5.99
CA ARG A 145 4.75 13.08 4.99
C ARG A 145 5.39 11.75 4.58
N LEU A 146 6.69 11.72 4.30
CA LEU A 146 7.41 10.50 3.94
C LEU A 146 7.33 9.43 5.03
N VAL A 147 7.55 9.82 6.29
CA VAL A 147 7.41 8.91 7.43
C VAL A 147 5.96 8.43 7.58
N SER A 148 4.98 9.31 7.37
CA SER A 148 3.56 8.95 7.46
C SER A 148 3.16 7.91 6.41
N VAL A 149 3.60 8.10 5.15
CA VAL A 149 3.34 7.14 4.06
C VAL A 149 4.02 5.81 4.32
N LEU A 150 5.28 5.83 4.77
CA LEU A 150 6.01 4.60 5.09
C LEU A 150 5.35 3.80 6.23
N ASP A 151 4.93 4.49 7.30
CA ASP A 151 4.22 3.90 8.44
C ASP A 151 2.85 3.34 8.04
N ASP A 152 2.09 4.08 7.23
CA ASP A 152 0.80 3.64 6.68
C ASP A 152 0.96 2.34 5.86
N CYS A 153 1.92 2.32 4.93
CA CYS A 153 2.25 1.14 4.14
C CYS A 153 2.63 -0.05 5.02
N ALA A 154 3.54 0.14 5.99
CA ALA A 154 3.98 -0.91 6.89
C ALA A 154 2.82 -1.50 7.71
N ARG A 155 1.90 -0.65 8.19
CA ARG A 155 0.71 -1.11 8.93
C ARG A 155 -0.22 -1.93 8.05
N HIS A 156 -0.48 -1.49 6.83
CA HIS A 156 -1.38 -2.19 5.90
C HIS A 156 -0.78 -3.50 5.37
N VAL A 157 0.53 -3.56 5.15
CA VAL A 157 1.24 -4.83 4.91
C VAL A 157 1.02 -5.80 6.07
N GLY A 158 1.27 -5.38 7.32
CA GLY A 158 1.09 -6.26 8.48
C GLY A 158 -0.36 -6.73 8.65
N GLN A 159 -1.34 -5.88 8.34
CA GLN A 159 -2.76 -6.27 8.30
C GLN A 159 -3.02 -7.32 7.21
N ALA A 160 -2.47 -7.15 6.02
CA ALA A 160 -2.64 -8.07 4.91
C ALA A 160 -2.01 -9.44 5.20
N GLU A 161 -0.82 -9.46 5.81
CA GLU A 161 -0.16 -10.68 6.30
C GLU A 161 -1.02 -11.41 7.35
N TYR A 162 -1.60 -10.66 8.29
CA TYR A 162 -2.48 -11.23 9.30
C TYR A 162 -3.74 -11.86 8.69
N VAL A 163 -4.39 -11.16 7.76
CA VAL A 163 -5.57 -11.68 7.04
C VAL A 163 -5.21 -12.89 6.19
N ARG A 164 -4.07 -12.88 5.50
CA ARG A 164 -3.57 -14.05 4.75
C ARG A 164 -3.42 -15.27 5.66
N GLY A 165 -2.81 -15.10 6.83
CA GLY A 165 -2.66 -16.17 7.81
C GLY A 165 -4.01 -16.75 8.30
N LEU A 166 -5.05 -15.92 8.41
CA LEU A 166 -6.41 -16.38 8.72
C LEU A 166 -7.04 -17.15 7.56
N ALA A 167 -6.91 -16.63 6.34
CA ALA A 167 -7.46 -17.24 5.12
C ALA A 167 -6.87 -18.63 4.87
N ASP A 168 -5.55 -18.76 5.02
CA ASP A 168 -4.85 -20.03 4.83
C ASP A 168 -5.29 -21.09 5.85
N ARG A 169 -5.54 -20.70 7.11
CA ARG A 169 -6.07 -21.62 8.14
C ARG A 169 -7.51 -22.04 7.84
N ARG A 170 -8.36 -21.11 7.39
CA ARG A 170 -9.73 -21.42 6.94
C ARG A 170 -9.71 -22.44 5.79
N ASN A 171 -8.86 -22.22 4.79
CA ASN A 171 -8.75 -23.11 3.64
C ASN A 171 -8.25 -24.50 4.05
N LYS A 172 -7.24 -24.57 4.94
CA LYS A 172 -6.77 -25.83 5.51
C LYS A 172 -7.87 -26.56 6.28
N ALA A 173 -8.58 -25.88 7.18
CA ALA A 173 -9.70 -26.46 7.93
C ALA A 173 -10.84 -26.96 7.03
N TRP A 174 -11.05 -26.33 5.87
CA TRP A 174 -12.01 -26.80 4.89
C TRP A 174 -11.52 -28.05 4.13
N THR A 175 -10.23 -28.11 3.78
CA THR A 175 -9.64 -29.27 3.09
C THR A 175 -9.32 -30.47 4.01
N ASP A 176 -9.11 -30.20 5.30
CA ASP A 176 -8.80 -31.19 6.35
C ASP A 176 -9.54 -30.79 7.65
N PRO A 177 -10.78 -31.28 7.85
CA PRO A 177 -11.60 -30.92 9.00
C PRO A 177 -11.00 -31.30 10.36
N GLU A 178 -10.06 -32.27 10.41
CA GLU A 178 -9.39 -32.69 11.65
C GLU A 178 -8.28 -31.70 12.08
N ALA A 179 -7.78 -30.87 11.16
CA ALA A 179 -6.78 -29.84 11.45
C ALA A 179 -7.34 -28.67 12.31
N ALA A 180 -8.66 -28.48 12.33
CA ALA A 180 -9.31 -27.43 13.11
C ALA A 180 -9.36 -27.71 14.63
N GLN A 181 -9.00 -28.93 15.06
CA GLN A 181 -9.10 -29.40 16.45
C GLN A 181 -7.75 -29.49 17.18
N ARG A 182 -6.64 -29.09 16.54
CA ARG A 182 -5.28 -29.08 17.13
C ARG A 182 -4.80 -27.66 17.34
#